data_AF-A0A9E2BW17-F1
#
_entry.id   AF-A0A9E2BW17-F1
#
_cell.length_a   1.000
_cell.length_b   1.000
_cell.length_c   1.000
_cell.angle_alpha   90.00
_cell.angle_beta   90.00
_cell.angle_gamma   90.00
#
_symmetry.space_group_name_H-M   'P 1'
#
loop_
_entity.id
_entity.type
_entity.pdbx_description
1 polymer ?
#
loop_
_entity_poly.entity_id
_entity_poly.type
_entity_poly.pdbx_seq_one_letter_code
_entity_poly.pdbx_strand_id
1 'polypeptide(L)'
;MLALLISGCSSMLPRVHTKSSPFKSFDEARNAIEGLTPMKSDVAVLSRLGIDPVKQPNTVILTHSDIVRRFVPSALLQRADLDPGVMVCLEARDACRGWEITAARIAKERTGNFFADFTNFSRRTETTGWRFNALILLVNDVVVYRAWGGQPNVNELEVNTNPLGPLQDMGPAIVTN
;
A
#
# COMPACT_ATOMS: atom_id res chain seq x y z
N MET A 1 0.33 -41.98 -42.47
CA MET A 1 0.33 -41.91 -40.99
C MET A 1 1.23 -40.74 -40.58
N LEU A 2 0.66 -39.56 -40.33
CA LEU A 2 1.39 -38.43 -39.76
C LEU A 2 0.40 -37.52 -39.01
N ALA A 3 0.08 -37.89 -37.78
CA ALA A 3 -0.65 -37.04 -36.85
C ALA A 3 0.39 -36.26 -36.03
N LEU A 4 0.62 -34.99 -36.38
CA LEU A 4 1.42 -34.09 -35.55
C LEU A 4 0.61 -33.75 -34.30
N LEU A 5 1.09 -34.24 -33.16
CA LEU A 5 0.60 -33.91 -31.82
C LEU A 5 0.86 -32.42 -31.56
N ILE A 6 -0.19 -31.61 -31.61
CA ILE A 6 -0.18 -30.23 -31.12
C ILE A 6 -0.32 -30.28 -29.60
N SER A 7 0.78 -30.50 -28.89
CA SER A 7 0.85 -30.32 -27.43
C SER A 7 0.98 -28.83 -27.12
N GLY A 8 -0.15 -28.11 -27.16
CA GLY A 8 -0.22 -26.72 -26.73
C GLY A 8 -0.03 -26.61 -25.22
N CYS A 9 0.90 -25.76 -24.79
CA CYS A 9 1.17 -25.46 -23.39
C CYS A 9 -0.04 -24.74 -22.73
N SER A 10 -0.95 -25.48 -22.13
CA SER A 10 -2.17 -24.94 -21.49
C SER A 10 -1.95 -24.25 -20.13
N SER A 11 -0.72 -23.91 -19.70
CA SER A 11 -0.45 -23.50 -18.30
C SER A 11 0.24 -22.15 -18.10
N MET A 12 0.04 -21.17 -18.98
CA MET A 12 0.71 -19.86 -18.86
C MET A 12 -0.26 -18.72 -18.50
N LEU A 13 -1.03 -18.90 -17.42
CA LEU A 13 -1.79 -17.80 -16.83
C LEU A 13 -0.85 -16.87 -16.06
N PRO A 14 -0.87 -15.55 -16.33
CA PRO A 14 -0.02 -14.60 -15.63
C PRO A 14 -0.42 -14.51 -14.15
N ARG A 15 0.54 -14.70 -13.26
CA ARG A 15 0.43 -14.39 -11.83
C ARG A 15 1.18 -13.10 -11.57
N VAL A 16 0.54 -12.16 -10.89
CA VAL A 16 1.19 -10.89 -10.52
C VAL A 16 1.34 -10.86 -9.00
N HIS A 17 2.58 -10.71 -8.54
CA HIS A 17 2.87 -10.48 -7.13
C HIS A 17 3.42 -9.07 -6.96
N THR A 18 2.76 -8.26 -6.15
CA THR A 18 3.27 -6.94 -5.77
C THR A 18 3.81 -7.02 -4.35
N LYS A 19 5.12 -6.79 -4.19
CA LYS A 19 5.78 -6.68 -2.90
C LYS A 19 6.31 -5.26 -2.75
N SER A 20 5.67 -4.46 -1.90
CA SER A 20 6.07 -3.08 -1.62
C SER A 20 6.55 -2.90 -0.18
N SER A 21 6.95 -3.96 0.51
CA SER A 21 7.27 -3.91 1.94
C SER A 21 8.45 -4.81 2.37
N PRO A 22 9.33 -4.32 3.28
CA PRO A 22 10.34 -5.14 3.94
C PRO A 22 9.73 -6.17 4.91
N PHE A 23 8.56 -5.88 5.48
CA PHE A 23 7.90 -6.75 6.47
C PHE A 23 7.31 -8.01 5.83
N LYS A 24 7.37 -9.15 6.51
CA LYS A 24 6.84 -10.43 6.04
C LYS A 24 5.35 -10.58 6.23
N SER A 25 4.81 -10.05 7.33
CA SER A 25 3.39 -10.10 7.67
C SER A 25 2.88 -8.75 8.16
N PHE A 26 1.56 -8.62 8.20
CA PHE A 26 0.90 -7.49 8.85
C PHE A 26 1.30 -7.35 10.32
N ASP A 27 1.36 -8.46 11.06
CA ASP A 27 1.73 -8.44 12.48
C ASP A 27 3.18 -8.01 12.70
N GLU A 28 4.11 -8.37 11.82
CA GLU A 28 5.49 -7.90 11.91
C GLU A 28 5.56 -6.37 11.75
N ALA A 29 4.84 -5.82 10.77
CA ALA A 29 4.74 -4.38 10.57
C ALA A 29 4.07 -3.69 11.78
N ARG A 30 2.98 -4.26 12.31
CA ARG A 30 2.30 -3.76 13.51
C ARG A 30 3.27 -3.70 14.69
N ASN A 31 3.92 -4.82 14.99
CA ASN A 31 4.81 -4.93 16.15
C ASN A 31 6.01 -3.97 16.04
N ALA A 32 6.55 -3.75 14.83
CA ALA A 32 7.60 -2.77 14.60
C ALA A 32 7.16 -1.36 14.98
N ILE A 33 5.95 -0.95 14.60
CA ILE A 33 5.41 0.37 14.95
C ILE A 33 5.04 0.43 16.43
N GLU A 34 4.37 -0.59 16.98
CA GLU A 34 3.95 -0.61 18.39
C GLU A 34 5.12 -0.60 19.37
N GLY A 35 6.25 -1.19 18.99
CA GLY A 35 7.49 -1.17 19.76
C GLY A 35 8.16 0.20 19.87
N LEU A 36 7.78 1.17 19.03
CA LEU A 36 8.27 2.54 19.16
C LEU A 36 7.64 3.21 20.38
N THR A 37 8.48 3.74 21.25
CA THR A 37 8.05 4.47 22.44
C THR A 37 8.16 5.97 22.16
N PRO A 38 7.03 6.70 22.12
CA PRO A 38 7.04 8.16 21.97
C PRO A 38 7.95 8.83 22.99
N MET A 39 8.63 9.89 22.57
CA MET A 39 9.61 10.68 23.33
C MET A 39 10.87 9.92 23.76
N LYS A 40 11.06 8.67 23.33
CA LYS A 40 12.24 7.85 23.66
C LYS A 40 12.90 7.22 22.45
N SER A 41 12.10 6.71 21.52
CA SER A 41 12.61 6.12 20.28
C SER A 41 13.07 7.22 19.32
N ASP A 42 14.13 6.93 18.57
CA ASP A 42 14.75 7.85 17.62
C ASP A 42 14.86 7.22 16.23
N VAL A 43 15.41 7.97 15.28
CA VAL A 43 15.70 7.50 13.92
C VAL A 43 16.63 6.28 13.89
N ALA A 44 17.51 6.10 14.88
CA ALA A 44 18.39 4.93 14.94
C ALA A 44 17.62 3.66 15.31
N VAL A 45 16.62 3.76 16.20
CA VAL A 45 15.65 2.67 16.47
C VAL A 45 14.87 2.33 15.20
N LEU A 46 14.34 3.34 14.51
CA LEU A 46 13.60 3.16 13.26
C LEU A 46 14.44 2.45 12.20
N SER A 47 15.69 2.91 12.02
CA SER A 47 16.63 2.31 11.07
C SER A 47 16.91 0.84 11.38
N ARG A 48 17.04 0.46 12.66
CA ARG A 48 17.24 -0.94 13.09
C ARG A 48 16.02 -1.81 12.85
N LEU A 49 14.82 -1.25 12.96
CA LEU A 49 13.57 -1.92 12.60
C LEU A 49 13.38 -2.03 11.09
N GLY A 50 14.33 -1.51 10.30
CA GLY A 50 14.16 -1.36 8.87
C GLY A 50 12.95 -0.47 8.63
N ILE A 51 12.99 0.77 9.11
CA ILE A 51 12.08 1.86 8.78
C ILE A 51 12.97 3.06 8.46
N ASP A 52 13.15 3.34 7.17
CA ASP A 52 14.01 4.40 6.69
C ASP A 52 13.44 4.96 5.36
N PRO A 53 13.06 6.25 5.31
CA PRO A 53 12.44 6.83 4.11
C PRO A 53 13.39 6.89 2.91
N VAL A 54 14.72 6.87 3.11
CA VAL A 54 15.70 6.92 2.02
C VAL A 54 15.91 5.53 1.43
N LYS A 55 15.83 4.49 2.27
CA LYS A 55 16.08 3.11 1.84
C LYS A 55 14.81 2.37 1.41
N GLN A 56 13.63 2.89 1.75
CA GLN A 56 12.37 2.20 1.49
C GLN A 56 11.55 2.84 0.38
N PRO A 57 11.13 2.05 -0.62
CA PRO A 57 10.18 2.51 -1.59
C PRO A 57 8.82 2.75 -0.91
N ASN A 58 8.08 3.77 -1.38
CA ASN A 58 6.73 4.10 -0.93
C ASN A 58 6.61 4.67 0.51
N THR A 59 7.68 5.26 1.04
CA THR A 59 7.59 6.12 2.23
C THR A 59 7.39 7.57 1.81
N VAL A 60 6.35 8.21 2.32
CA VAL A 60 6.06 9.63 2.08
C VAL A 60 6.60 10.44 3.26
N ILE A 61 7.38 11.48 2.95
CA ILE A 61 7.83 12.46 3.94
C ILE A 61 6.82 13.60 3.96
N LEU A 62 6.18 13.80 5.10
CA LEU A 62 5.20 14.85 5.35
C LEU A 62 5.89 16.07 5.96
N THR A 63 5.58 17.23 5.40
CA THR A 63 5.99 18.54 5.94
C THR A 63 5.10 18.94 7.11
N HIS A 64 5.52 19.97 7.86
CA HIS A 64 4.66 20.57 8.89
C HIS A 64 3.27 20.97 8.37
N SER A 65 3.19 21.51 7.15
CA SER A 65 1.91 21.91 6.55
C SER A 65 0.98 20.72 6.29
N ASP A 66 1.53 19.59 5.87
CA ASP A 66 0.75 18.36 5.65
C ASP A 66 0.20 17.82 6.98
N ILE A 67 1.02 17.86 8.03
CA ILE A 67 0.64 17.44 9.38
C ILE A 67 -0.47 18.35 9.93
N VAL A 68 -0.32 19.68 9.82
CA VAL A 68 -1.36 20.64 10.25
C VAL A 68 -2.67 20.36 9.54
N ARG A 69 -2.66 20.17 8.22
CA ARG A 69 -3.87 19.87 7.44
C ARG A 69 -4.54 18.56 7.84
N ARG A 70 -3.76 17.56 8.24
CA ARG A 70 -4.25 16.23 8.66
C ARG A 70 -4.84 16.22 10.07
N PHE A 71 -4.20 16.90 11.02
CA PHE A 71 -4.55 16.83 12.43
C PHE A 71 -5.36 18.01 12.96
N VAL A 72 -5.43 19.11 12.21
CA VAL A 72 -6.28 20.26 12.56
C VAL A 72 -7.44 20.38 11.56
N PRO A 73 -8.29 19.35 11.36
CA PRO A 73 -9.43 19.48 10.46
C PRO A 73 -10.57 20.22 11.17
N SER A 74 -10.84 21.44 10.69
CA SER A 74 -12.03 22.25 10.95
C SER A 74 -12.27 22.70 12.41
N ALA A 75 -13.08 23.75 12.57
CA ALA A 75 -13.30 24.55 13.79
C ALA A 75 -13.86 23.80 15.03
N LEU A 76 -13.95 22.47 15.00
CA LEU A 76 -14.56 21.63 16.04
C LEU A 76 -13.54 20.93 16.95
N LEU A 77 -12.35 20.62 16.47
CA LEU A 77 -11.29 20.01 17.29
C LEU A 77 -10.49 21.12 17.97
N GLN A 78 -10.52 21.14 19.30
CA GLN A 78 -9.63 22.01 20.05
C GLN A 78 -8.25 21.36 20.13
N ARG A 79 -7.20 22.17 20.24
CA ARG A 79 -5.83 21.69 20.43
C ARG A 79 -5.70 20.72 21.63
N ALA A 80 -6.55 20.89 22.64
CA ALA A 80 -6.58 20.04 23.83
C ALA A 80 -7.05 18.60 23.56
N ASP A 81 -7.76 18.37 22.45
CA ASP A 81 -8.28 17.04 22.09
C ASP A 81 -7.25 16.23 21.28
N LEU A 82 -6.12 16.83 20.91
CA LEU A 82 -5.07 16.18 20.14
C LEU A 82 -4.14 15.36 21.04
N ASP A 83 -3.60 14.28 20.47
CA ASP A 83 -2.58 13.49 21.13
C ASP A 83 -1.38 14.38 21.53
N PRO A 84 -0.81 14.22 22.74
CA PRO A 84 0.31 15.04 23.20
C PRO A 84 1.50 15.03 22.23
N GLY A 85 1.77 13.92 21.56
CA GLY A 85 2.82 13.79 20.56
C GLY A 85 2.56 14.62 19.30
N VAL A 86 1.31 14.69 18.87
CA VAL A 86 0.87 15.55 17.77
C VAL A 86 1.03 17.01 18.16
N MET A 87 0.63 17.38 19.38
CA MET A 87 0.80 18.74 19.90
C MET A 87 2.26 19.19 19.91
N VAL A 88 3.16 18.36 20.44
CA VAL A 88 4.61 18.62 20.44
C VAL A 88 5.14 18.83 19.02
N CYS A 89 4.71 18.00 18.07
CA CYS A 89 5.06 18.17 16.67
C CYS A 89 4.57 19.51 16.09
N LEU A 90 3.31 19.88 16.32
CA LEU A 90 2.73 21.11 15.78
C LEU A 90 3.43 22.36 16.33
N GLU A 91 3.84 22.33 17.60
CA GLU A 91 4.58 23.40 18.26
C GLU A 91 6.03 23.53 17.76
N ALA A 92 6.66 22.41 17.39
CA ALA A 92 8.04 22.36 16.91
C ALA A 92 8.25 22.93 15.49
N ARG A 93 7.17 23.20 14.73
CA ARG A 93 7.22 23.81 13.38
C ARG A 93 8.16 23.06 12.42
N ASP A 94 9.19 23.73 11.92
CA ASP A 94 10.14 23.21 10.92
C ASP A 94 10.97 22.03 11.44
N ALA A 95 11.09 21.89 12.76
CA ALA A 95 11.73 20.74 13.37
C ALA A 95 10.84 19.48 13.35
N CYS A 96 9.54 19.61 13.07
CA CYS A 96 8.65 18.46 12.92
C CYS A 96 8.56 17.97 11.48
N ARG A 97 8.70 16.66 11.32
CA ARG A 97 8.46 15.93 10.08
C ARG A 97 7.65 14.67 10.34
N GLY A 98 6.83 14.27 9.36
CA GLY A 98 6.07 13.03 9.42
C GLY A 98 6.60 12.02 8.42
N TRP A 99 6.59 10.74 8.77
CA TRP A 99 6.83 9.63 7.85
C TRP A 99 5.57 8.80 7.75
N GLU A 100 5.03 8.72 6.54
CA GLU A 100 3.91 7.85 6.21
C GLU A 100 4.43 6.65 5.43
N ILE A 101 4.30 5.47 6.04
CA ILE A 101 4.85 4.22 5.54
C ILE A 101 3.70 3.41 4.97
N THR A 102 3.79 3.05 3.70
CA THR A 102 2.84 2.14 3.07
C THR A 102 3.52 0.83 2.74
N ALA A 103 3.04 -0.24 3.36
CA ALA A 103 3.55 -1.59 3.19
C ALA A 103 2.43 -2.51 2.71
N ALA A 104 2.67 -3.25 1.63
CA ALA A 104 1.70 -4.25 1.17
C ALA A 104 2.40 -5.48 0.60
N ARG A 105 1.75 -6.62 0.77
CA ARG A 105 2.04 -7.86 0.04
C ARG A 105 0.74 -8.39 -0.49
N ILE A 106 0.56 -8.26 -1.80
CA ILE A 106 -0.67 -8.64 -2.50
C ILE A 106 -0.32 -9.63 -3.61
N ALA A 107 -1.00 -10.78 -3.62
CA ALA A 107 -0.99 -11.75 -4.69
C ALA A 107 -2.27 -11.59 -5.50
N LYS A 108 -2.14 -11.50 -6.82
CA LYS A 108 -3.26 -11.53 -7.75
C LYS A 108 -3.15 -12.77 -8.62
N GLU A 109 -4.12 -13.65 -8.51
CA GLU A 109 -4.22 -14.86 -9.31
C GLU A 109 -5.41 -14.78 -10.24
N ARG A 110 -5.15 -15.01 -11.54
CA ARG A 110 -6.19 -15.11 -12.55
C ARG A 110 -6.68 -16.55 -12.63
N THR A 111 -7.98 -16.74 -12.45
CA THR A 111 -8.63 -18.06 -12.61
C THR A 111 -9.55 -18.02 -13.83
N GLY A 112 -9.31 -18.90 -14.81
CA GLY A 112 -10.09 -18.96 -16.06
C GLY A 112 -9.64 -20.10 -16.98
N ASN A 113 -10.56 -20.64 -17.79
CA ASN A 113 -10.28 -21.71 -18.73
C ASN A 113 -9.93 -21.11 -20.11
N PHE A 114 -8.72 -21.37 -20.62
CA PHE A 114 -8.18 -20.76 -21.85
C PHE A 114 -9.13 -20.86 -23.07
N PHE A 115 -9.90 -21.95 -23.20
CA PHE A 115 -10.84 -22.14 -24.32
C PHE A 115 -12.13 -21.30 -24.23
N ALA A 116 -12.53 -20.86 -23.02
CA ALA A 116 -13.60 -19.86 -22.84
C ALA A 116 -13.05 -18.42 -22.90
N ASP A 117 -11.74 -18.25 -22.79
CA ASP A 117 -11.04 -16.96 -22.87
C ASP A 117 -10.85 -16.47 -24.32
N PHE A 118 -10.93 -17.35 -25.34
CA PHE A 118 -10.90 -16.92 -26.75
C PHE A 118 -12.14 -16.09 -27.16
N THR A 119 -13.23 -16.14 -26.37
CA THR A 119 -14.41 -15.26 -26.51
C THR A 119 -14.44 -14.11 -25.49
N ASN A 120 -13.42 -13.98 -24.63
CA ASN A 120 -13.18 -12.86 -23.70
C ASN A 120 -14.40 -12.44 -22.83
N PHE A 121 -15.38 -13.32 -22.60
CA PHE A 121 -16.68 -12.95 -22.05
C PHE A 121 -16.67 -12.69 -20.54
N SER A 122 -15.81 -13.36 -19.75
CA SER A 122 -15.73 -13.16 -18.30
C SER A 122 -14.35 -13.49 -17.75
N ARG A 123 -13.75 -12.55 -17.01
CA ARG A 123 -12.43 -12.64 -16.37
C ARG A 123 -12.63 -12.63 -14.86
N ARG A 124 -12.08 -13.64 -14.16
CA ARG A 124 -12.10 -13.71 -12.69
C ARG A 124 -10.68 -13.52 -12.14
N THR A 125 -10.51 -12.55 -11.26
CA THR A 125 -9.24 -12.26 -10.58
C THR A 125 -9.45 -12.37 -9.08
N GLU A 126 -8.66 -13.21 -8.43
CA GLU A 126 -8.63 -13.34 -6.98
C GLU A 126 -7.42 -12.59 -6.44
N THR A 127 -7.66 -11.67 -5.51
CA THR A 127 -6.63 -10.85 -4.88
C THR A 127 -6.56 -11.19 -3.39
N THR A 128 -5.41 -11.69 -2.95
CA THR A 128 -5.17 -12.06 -1.55
C THR A 128 -3.97 -11.32 -0.98
N GLY A 129 -3.93 -11.11 0.34
CA GLY A 129 -2.74 -10.59 1.03
C GLY A 129 -3.05 -9.64 2.16
N TRP A 130 -2.23 -8.60 2.33
CA TRP A 130 -2.41 -7.59 3.38
C TRP A 130 -1.90 -6.21 2.92
N ARG A 131 -2.48 -5.17 3.53
CA ARG A 131 -2.09 -3.76 3.35
C ARG A 131 -1.90 -3.14 4.73
N PHE A 132 -0.85 -2.36 4.90
CA PHE A 132 -0.48 -1.72 6.16
C PHE A 132 -0.07 -0.28 5.89
N ASN A 133 -0.55 0.63 6.73
CA ASN A 133 -0.17 2.03 6.70
C ASN A 133 0.22 2.47 8.10
N ALA A 134 1.31 3.22 8.23
CA ALA A 134 1.72 3.81 9.50
C ALA A 134 2.11 5.26 9.34
N LEU A 135 1.90 6.03 10.40
CA LEU A 135 2.26 7.43 10.51
C LEU A 135 3.14 7.60 11.75
N ILE A 136 4.33 8.16 11.54
CA ILE A 136 5.29 8.45 12.59
C ILE A 136 5.60 9.93 12.52
N LEU A 137 5.44 10.68 13.61
CA LEU A 137 5.89 12.06 13.68
C LEU A 137 7.20 12.12 14.45
N LEU A 138 8.14 12.91 13.96
CA LEU A 138 9.44 13.11 14.55
C LEU A 138 9.69 14.60 14.78
N VAL A 139 10.30 14.92 15.92
CA VAL A 139 10.86 16.24 16.23
C VAL A 139 12.33 16.05 16.54
N ASN A 140 13.21 16.74 15.79
CA ASN A 140 14.67 16.61 15.95
C ASN A 140 15.13 15.13 16.02
N ASP A 141 14.65 14.30 15.09
CA ASP A 141 14.95 12.87 14.99
C ASP A 141 14.40 11.98 16.13
N VAL A 142 13.61 12.52 17.06
CA VAL A 142 12.93 11.75 18.12
C VAL A 142 11.49 11.51 17.73
N VAL A 143 11.03 10.27 17.86
CA VAL A 143 9.63 9.88 17.62
C VAL A 143 8.74 10.50 18.70
N VAL A 144 7.84 11.39 18.30
CA VAL A 144 6.89 12.04 19.22
C VAL A 144 5.49 11.44 19.14
N TYR A 145 5.12 10.86 17.99
CA TYR A 145 3.82 10.23 17.78
C TYR A 145 3.95 9.02 16.86
N ARG A 146 3.09 8.03 17.08
CA ARG A 146 2.97 6.87 16.20
C ARG A 146 1.52 6.40 16.07
N ALA A 147 1.10 6.08 14.85
CA ALA A 147 -0.16 5.43 14.56
C ALA A 147 0.02 4.42 13.44
N TRP A 148 -0.81 3.39 13.42
CA TRP A 148 -0.85 2.41 12.34
C TRP A 148 -2.30 2.03 12.02
N GLY A 149 -2.49 1.46 10.84
CA GLY A 149 -3.75 0.94 10.36
C GLY A 149 -3.54 0.01 9.16
N GLY A 150 -4.64 -0.41 8.55
CA GLY A 150 -4.63 -1.17 7.30
C GLY A 150 -5.59 -2.35 7.32
N GLN A 151 -5.34 -3.29 6.41
CA GLN A 151 -6.13 -4.49 6.18
C GLN A 151 -5.25 -5.72 6.45
N PRO A 152 -5.43 -6.41 7.59
CA PRO A 152 -4.63 -7.59 7.93
C PRO A 152 -4.90 -8.79 7.01
N ASN A 153 -6.11 -8.85 6.43
CA ASN A 153 -6.50 -9.85 5.45
C ASN A 153 -7.26 -9.18 4.31
N VAL A 154 -6.68 -9.22 3.11
CA VAL A 154 -7.32 -8.85 1.85
C VAL A 154 -7.74 -10.14 1.16
N ASN A 155 -9.02 -10.23 0.82
CA ASN A 155 -9.57 -11.27 -0.02
C ASN A 155 -10.65 -10.64 -0.91
N GLU A 156 -10.26 -10.27 -2.12
CA GLU A 156 -11.12 -9.59 -3.09
C GLU A 156 -11.30 -10.49 -4.32
N LEU A 157 -12.55 -10.66 -4.73
CA LEU A 157 -12.89 -11.36 -5.96
C LEU A 157 -13.45 -10.39 -6.98
N GLU A 158 -12.70 -10.17 -8.06
CA GLU A 158 -13.10 -9.30 -9.16
C GLU A 158 -13.59 -10.16 -10.33
N VAL A 159 -14.83 -9.93 -10.77
CA VAL A 159 -15.41 -10.57 -11.96
C VAL A 159 -15.69 -9.49 -12.98
N ASN A 160 -14.93 -9.48 -14.07
CA ASN A 160 -15.06 -8.53 -15.17
C ASN A 160 -15.68 -9.25 -16.37
N THR A 161 -16.89 -8.87 -16.75
CA THR A 161 -17.61 -9.43 -17.89
C THR A 161 -17.52 -8.47 -19.07
N ASN A 162 -16.93 -8.90 -20.20
CA ASN A 162 -16.88 -8.12 -21.44
C ASN A 162 -17.85 -8.72 -22.46
N PRO A 163 -19.12 -8.28 -22.45
CA PRO A 163 -20.15 -8.87 -23.29
C PRO A 163 -19.91 -8.67 -24.79
N LEU A 164 -19.06 -7.70 -25.22
CA LEU A 164 -18.73 -7.45 -26.63
C LEU A 164 -17.37 -8.04 -27.06
N GLY A 165 -16.73 -8.85 -26.22
CA GLY A 165 -15.48 -9.54 -26.58
C GLY A 165 -14.24 -8.63 -26.68
N PRO A 166 -13.14 -9.09 -27.28
CA PRO A 166 -11.84 -8.40 -27.28
C PRO A 166 -11.79 -7.06 -28.04
N LEU A 167 -12.80 -6.77 -28.87
CA LEU A 167 -12.90 -5.49 -29.60
C LEU A 167 -13.39 -4.33 -28.72
N GLN A 168 -13.89 -4.62 -27.52
CA GLN A 168 -14.44 -3.62 -26.60
C GLN A 168 -13.35 -2.75 -25.92
N ASP A 169 -12.12 -3.26 -25.84
CA ASP A 169 -10.94 -2.53 -25.32
C ASP A 169 -10.25 -1.66 -26.41
N MET A 170 -10.70 -1.73 -27.66
CA MET A 170 -10.25 -0.85 -28.74
C MET A 170 -11.07 0.45 -28.71
N GLY A 171 -10.85 1.27 -27.69
CA GLY A 171 -11.28 2.67 -27.72
C GLY A 171 -10.63 3.39 -28.91
N PRO A 172 -11.26 4.43 -29.48
CA PRO A 172 -10.70 5.12 -30.64
C PRO A 172 -9.29 5.60 -30.31
N ALA A 173 -8.32 5.21 -31.12
CA ALA A 173 -7.00 5.84 -31.10
C ALA A 173 -7.25 7.34 -31.31
N ILE A 174 -7.07 8.13 -30.25
CA ILE A 174 -7.09 9.57 -30.35
C ILE A 174 -5.89 9.91 -31.23
N VAL A 175 -6.14 10.13 -32.51
CA VAL A 175 -5.17 10.66 -33.45
C VAL A 175 -4.92 12.09 -32.99
N THR A 176 -3.83 12.28 -32.25
CA THR A 176 -3.27 13.61 -32.03
C THR A 176 -2.71 14.08 -33.37
N ASN A 177 -3.43 14.98 -34.03
CA ASN A 177 -2.89 15.83 -35.10
C ASN A 177 -1.91 16.85 -34.53
#